data_AF-A0A0C2Y3R2-F1
#
_entry.id   AF-A0A0C2Y3R2-F1
#
_cell.length_a   1.000
_cell.length_b   1.000
_cell.length_c   1.000
_cell.angle_alpha   90.00
_cell.angle_beta   90.00
_cell.angle_gamma   90.00
#
_symmetry.space_group_name_H-M   'P 1'
#
loop_
_entity.id
_entity.type
_entity.pdbx_description
1 polymer ?
#
loop_
_entity_poly.entity_id
_entity_poly.type
_entity_poly.pdbx_seq_one_letter_code
_entity_poly.pdbx_strand_id
1 'polypeptide(L)'
;GCGPAIALGLARLFGGELLSDIEATGTGAQVDGMFMKLREQILNELETNSSGALRSCHPNVAKGFPKEFPDRSILNLYHSPAISSSSRELVNSAEPSRSHWPFREPSIGGLAQFGRENFGWKDETRLKDGMGRMWEGVLSQMFYCPLIIYDASTKCLATPTRQSTVLEARLLKQQ
;
A
#
# COMPACT_ATOMS: atom_id res chain seq x y z
N GLY A 1 26.88 20.78 -0.16
CA GLY A 1 25.72 20.22 -0.89
C GLY A 1 24.45 20.41 -0.08
N CYS A 2 23.28 20.19 -0.67
CA CYS A 2 21.99 20.20 0.04
C CYS A 2 21.71 18.82 0.63
N GLY A 3 21.70 18.70 1.97
CA GLY A 3 21.41 17.45 2.68
C GLY A 3 19.98 17.40 3.24
N PRO A 4 19.55 16.26 3.80
CA PRO A 4 18.18 16.06 4.29
C PRO A 4 17.69 17.11 5.30
N ALA A 5 18.57 17.61 6.17
CA ALA A 5 18.22 18.62 7.16
C ALA A 5 17.89 20.00 6.54
N ILE A 6 18.66 20.41 5.52
CA ILE A 6 18.42 21.66 4.78
C ILE A 6 17.16 21.51 3.94
N ALA A 7 17.04 20.38 3.22
CA ALA A 7 15.87 20.08 2.40
C ALA A 7 14.57 20.07 3.21
N LEU A 8 14.57 19.49 4.42
CA LEU A 8 13.42 19.48 5.31
C LEU A 8 13.06 20.89 5.80
N GLY A 9 14.06 21.72 6.14
CA GLY A 9 13.82 23.10 6.54
C GLY A 9 13.18 23.92 5.42
N LEU A 10 13.70 23.81 4.20
CA LEU A 10 13.12 24.46 3.02
C LEU A 10 11.72 23.93 2.69
N ALA A 11 11.49 22.62 2.80
CA ALA A 11 10.18 22.02 2.56
C ALA A 11 9.11 22.52 3.53
N ARG A 12 9.47 22.79 4.79
CA ARG A 12 8.54 23.35 5.79
C ARG A 12 8.11 24.78 5.45
N LEU A 13 9.00 25.57 4.87
CA LEU A 13 8.71 26.96 4.50
C LEU A 13 7.96 27.05 3.17
N PHE A 14 8.48 26.36 2.16
CA PHE A 14 8.12 26.60 0.76
C PHE A 14 7.35 25.43 0.13
N GLY A 15 7.26 24.29 0.82
CA GLY A 15 6.60 23.09 0.28
C GLY A 15 5.11 23.28 0.00
N GLY A 16 4.43 24.12 0.78
CA GLY A 16 3.03 24.48 0.54
C GLY A 16 2.84 25.29 -0.74
N GLU A 17 3.62 26.37 -0.91
CA GLU A 17 3.60 27.21 -2.12
C GLU A 17 3.95 26.38 -3.35
N LEU A 18 4.98 25.53 -3.27
CA LEU A 18 5.36 24.61 -4.33
C LEU A 18 4.22 23.67 -4.73
N LEU A 19 3.48 23.09 -3.77
CA LEU A 19 2.37 22.19 -4.07
C LEU A 19 1.22 22.94 -4.78
N SER A 20 0.85 24.12 -4.28
CA SER A 20 -0.19 24.95 -4.89
C SER A 20 0.18 25.38 -6.32
N ASP A 21 1.44 25.73 -6.56
CA ASP A 21 1.93 26.10 -7.90
C ASP A 21 1.89 24.91 -8.88
N ILE A 22 2.20 23.71 -8.40
CA ILE A 22 2.10 22.47 -9.19
C ILE A 22 0.64 22.18 -9.56
N GLU A 23 -0.29 22.30 -8.61
CA GLU A 23 -1.72 22.10 -8.86
C GLU A 23 -2.27 23.13 -9.86
N ALA A 24 -1.84 24.39 -9.75
CA ALA A 24 -2.18 25.45 -10.70
C ALA A 24 -1.57 25.24 -12.11
N THR A 25 -0.46 24.51 -12.22
CA THR A 25 0.14 24.15 -13.51
C THR A 25 -0.79 23.28 -14.34
N GLY A 26 -1.55 22.38 -13.69
CA GLY A 26 -2.53 21.52 -14.35
C GLY A 26 -3.70 22.28 -15.00
N THR A 27 -3.93 23.55 -14.63
CA THR A 27 -5.05 24.38 -15.13
C THR A 27 -4.65 25.41 -16.20
N GLY A 28 -3.37 25.45 -16.61
CA GLY A 28 -2.89 26.30 -17.71
C GLY A 28 -2.40 27.70 -17.33
N ALA A 29 -2.07 27.94 -16.06
CA ALA A 29 -1.48 29.21 -15.60
C ALA A 29 -0.03 29.43 -16.09
N GLN A 30 0.48 30.66 -16.02
CA GLN A 30 1.91 30.97 -16.30
C GLN A 30 2.81 30.45 -15.17
N VAL A 31 3.41 29.28 -15.39
CA VAL A 31 4.10 28.50 -14.35
C VAL A 31 5.60 28.82 -14.27
N ASP A 32 6.20 29.35 -15.33
CA ASP A 32 7.62 29.74 -15.33
C ASP A 32 7.91 30.85 -14.31
N GLY A 33 7.01 31.83 -14.18
CA GLY A 33 7.18 32.93 -13.24
C GLY A 33 7.10 32.51 -11.77
N MET A 34 6.22 31.55 -11.44
CA MET A 34 6.02 31.07 -10.07
C MET A 34 7.26 30.31 -9.57
N PHE A 35 7.80 29.41 -10.39
CA PHE A 35 9.00 28.65 -10.06
C PHE A 35 10.26 29.51 -9.99
N MET A 36 10.38 30.56 -10.82
CA MET A 36 11.45 31.55 -10.69
C MET A 36 11.39 32.28 -9.36
N LYS A 37 10.20 32.76 -8.96
CA LYS A 37 9.98 33.42 -7.67
C LYS A 37 10.31 32.49 -6.49
N LEU A 38 9.82 31.25 -6.53
CA LEU A 38 10.12 30.23 -5.52
C LEU A 38 11.63 30.01 -5.38
N ARG A 39 12.33 29.92 -6.51
CA ARG A 39 13.79 29.77 -6.53
C ARG A 39 14.49 30.96 -5.88
N GLU A 40 14.07 32.19 -6.18
CA GLU A 40 14.63 33.40 -5.55
C GLU A 40 14.42 33.41 -4.03
N GLN A 41 13.23 33.03 -3.57
CA GLN A 41 12.93 32.93 -2.14
C GLN A 41 13.81 31.87 -1.44
N ILE A 42 14.00 30.71 -2.06
CA ILE A 42 14.88 29.65 -1.54
C ILE A 42 16.34 30.14 -1.49
N LEU A 43 16.82 30.81 -2.53
CA LEU A 43 18.18 31.36 -2.56
C LEU A 43 18.38 32.40 -1.45
N ASN A 44 17.45 33.34 -1.30
CA ASN A 44 17.51 34.35 -0.26
C ASN A 44 17.52 33.70 1.13
N GLU A 45 16.69 32.69 1.37
CA GLU A 45 16.66 31.98 2.66
C GLU A 45 17.93 31.17 2.90
N LEU A 46 18.52 30.56 1.87
CA LEU A 46 19.81 29.88 1.99
C LEU A 46 20.95 30.85 2.32
N GLU A 47 20.92 32.08 1.83
CA GLU A 47 21.97 33.08 2.10
C GLU A 47 21.79 33.76 3.46
N THR A 48 20.56 34.09 3.82
CA THR A 48 20.26 34.95 4.98
C THR A 48 19.72 34.19 6.19
N ASN A 49 19.11 33.01 5.99
CA ASN A 49 18.34 32.28 6.99
C ASN A 49 17.35 33.21 7.73
N SER A 50 16.69 34.10 6.97
CA SER A 50 15.86 35.18 7.51
C SER A 50 14.67 34.66 8.33
N SER A 51 14.15 33.50 8.00
CA SER A 51 13.02 32.89 8.73
C SER A 51 13.48 32.02 9.91
N GLY A 52 14.78 31.76 10.03
CA GLY A 52 15.35 30.87 11.05
C GLY A 52 14.96 29.40 10.90
N ALA A 53 14.46 28.95 9.74
CA ALA A 53 14.05 27.56 9.55
C ALA A 53 15.24 26.61 9.35
N LEU A 54 16.40 27.15 8.96
CA LEU A 54 17.64 26.42 8.80
C LEU A 54 18.49 26.59 10.08
N ARG A 55 19.36 25.61 10.37
CA ARG A 55 20.27 25.69 11.52
C ARG A 55 21.30 26.81 11.39
N SER A 56 21.62 27.21 10.16
CA SER A 56 22.60 28.24 9.82
C SER A 56 22.39 28.68 8.37
N CYS A 57 23.03 29.78 7.97
CA CYS A 57 23.12 30.15 6.55
C CYS A 57 23.96 29.14 5.76
N HIS A 58 23.61 28.95 4.49
CA HIS A 58 24.23 28.02 3.56
C HIS A 58 24.58 28.69 2.20
N PRO A 59 25.39 29.76 2.17
CA PRO A 59 25.70 30.50 0.93
C PRO A 59 26.42 29.65 -0.12
N ASN A 60 27.20 28.66 0.28
CA ASN A 60 27.84 27.72 -0.65
C ASN A 60 26.81 26.82 -1.37
N VAL A 61 25.67 26.54 -0.74
CA VAL A 61 24.56 25.80 -1.37
C VAL A 61 23.81 26.72 -2.33
N ALA A 62 23.59 27.99 -1.96
CA ALA A 62 22.98 28.99 -2.82
C ALA A 62 23.79 29.21 -4.12
N LYS A 63 25.12 29.33 -4.04
CA LYS A 63 26.01 29.46 -5.21
C LYS A 63 25.93 28.28 -6.18
N GLY A 64 25.75 27.07 -5.65
CA GLY A 64 25.63 25.85 -6.45
C GLY A 64 24.19 25.47 -6.80
N PHE A 65 23.21 26.33 -6.52
CA PHE A 65 21.81 26.01 -6.72
C PHE A 65 21.45 25.97 -8.23
N PRO A 66 20.82 24.89 -8.72
CA PRO A 66 20.51 24.76 -10.15
C PRO A 66 19.64 25.92 -10.67
N LYS A 67 19.84 26.32 -11.92
CA LYS A 67 19.02 27.38 -12.55
C LYS A 67 17.65 26.86 -12.97
N GLU A 68 17.61 25.58 -13.30
CA GLU A 68 16.46 24.84 -13.79
C GLU A 68 15.60 24.27 -12.65
N PHE A 69 15.95 24.58 -11.39
CA PHE A 69 15.16 24.13 -10.24
C PHE A 69 13.86 24.95 -10.09
N PRO A 70 12.73 24.29 -9.79
CA PRO A 70 12.54 22.84 -9.72
C PRO A 70 12.38 22.20 -11.12
N ASP A 71 12.98 21.01 -11.29
CA ASP A 71 12.81 20.23 -12.52
C ASP A 71 11.38 19.67 -12.60
N ARG A 72 10.62 20.19 -13.58
CA ARG A 72 9.23 19.83 -13.81
C ARG A 72 9.04 18.34 -14.13
N SER A 73 9.98 17.75 -14.84
CA SER A 73 9.89 16.33 -15.19
C SER A 73 9.94 15.48 -13.94
N ILE A 74 10.81 15.83 -12.98
CA ILE A 74 10.92 15.15 -11.68
C ILE A 74 9.67 15.41 -10.84
N LEU A 75 9.19 16.66 -10.76
CA LEU A 75 7.97 16.98 -10.00
C LEU A 75 6.76 16.17 -10.49
N ASN A 76 6.59 16.05 -11.82
CA ASN A 76 5.49 15.29 -12.41
C ASN A 76 5.56 13.80 -12.06
N LEU A 77 6.75 13.22 -11.89
CA LEU A 77 6.88 11.82 -11.47
C LEU A 77 6.32 11.58 -10.05
N TYR A 78 6.37 12.59 -9.17
CA TYR A 78 5.82 12.47 -7.81
C TYR A 78 4.36 12.94 -7.72
N HIS A 79 3.99 13.99 -8.46
CA HIS A 79 2.63 14.55 -8.45
C HIS A 79 1.64 13.69 -9.26
N SER A 80 2.07 13.15 -10.40
CA SER A 80 1.25 12.34 -11.29
C SER A 80 2.03 11.10 -11.76
N PRO A 81 2.37 10.20 -10.82
CA PRO A 81 3.13 9.00 -11.15
C PRO A 81 2.40 8.15 -12.18
N ALA A 82 3.15 7.51 -13.07
CA ALA A 82 2.63 6.46 -13.92
C ALA A 82 2.28 5.25 -13.05
N ILE A 83 1.03 5.20 -12.58
CA ILE A 83 0.47 4.05 -11.88
C ILE A 83 -0.22 3.14 -12.88
N SER A 84 -0.25 1.84 -12.59
CA SER A 84 -1.09 0.90 -13.35
C SER A 84 -2.49 1.48 -13.46
N SER A 85 -2.97 1.63 -14.69
CA SER A 85 -4.29 2.18 -14.98
C SER A 85 -5.36 1.33 -14.29
N SER A 86 -5.72 1.68 -13.06
CA SER A 86 -7.05 1.37 -12.60
C SER A 86 -7.93 2.17 -13.55
N SER A 87 -8.75 1.52 -14.37
CA SER A 87 -9.76 2.20 -15.18
C SER A 87 -10.37 3.32 -14.34
N ARG A 88 -10.64 4.49 -14.91
CA ARG A 88 -11.18 5.66 -14.19
C ARG A 88 -12.45 5.34 -13.36
N GLU A 89 -13.05 4.18 -13.62
CA GLU A 89 -14.09 3.49 -12.85
C GLU A 89 -13.65 3.02 -11.45
N LEU A 90 -12.42 2.52 -11.28
CA LEU A 90 -11.88 2.02 -10.00
C LEU A 90 -11.44 3.14 -9.05
N VAL A 91 -11.03 4.32 -9.56
CA VAL A 91 -10.65 5.47 -8.73
C VAL A 91 -11.87 6.10 -8.04
N ASN A 92 -13.05 5.99 -8.66
CA ASN A 92 -14.33 6.45 -8.10
C ASN A 92 -15.15 5.32 -7.47
N SER A 93 -14.67 4.08 -7.51
CA SER A 93 -15.32 2.97 -6.81
C SER A 93 -14.73 2.90 -5.40
N ALA A 94 -15.56 3.16 -4.39
CA ALA A 94 -15.16 3.20 -2.99
C ALA A 94 -14.59 1.86 -2.46
N GLU A 95 -14.65 0.78 -3.23
CA GLU A 95 -14.00 -0.48 -2.89
C GLU A 95 -13.33 -1.10 -4.11
N PRO A 96 -12.14 -1.73 -3.96
CA PRO A 96 -11.65 -2.66 -4.97
C PRO A 96 -12.75 -3.69 -5.21
N SER A 97 -13.16 -3.83 -6.48
CA SER A 97 -14.27 -4.71 -6.82
C SER A 97 -14.05 -6.09 -6.20
N ARG A 98 -14.90 -6.46 -5.23
CA ARG A 98 -14.89 -7.79 -4.60
C ARG A 98 -15.11 -8.91 -5.63
N SER A 99 -15.55 -8.57 -6.85
CA SER A 99 -15.62 -9.51 -7.98
C SER A 99 -14.25 -10.05 -8.42
N HIS A 100 -13.15 -9.31 -8.19
CA HIS A 100 -11.79 -9.75 -8.54
C HIS A 100 -11.19 -10.69 -7.50
N TRP A 101 -11.73 -10.67 -6.26
CA TRP A 101 -11.35 -11.55 -5.17
C TRP A 101 -12.59 -12.23 -4.58
N PRO A 102 -13.28 -13.07 -5.36
CA PRO A 102 -14.40 -13.83 -4.83
C PRO A 102 -13.89 -14.69 -3.67
N PHE A 103 -14.71 -14.82 -2.62
CA PHE A 103 -14.38 -15.74 -1.56
C PHE A 103 -14.24 -17.16 -2.14
N ARG A 104 -13.09 -17.80 -1.93
CA ARG A 104 -12.80 -19.16 -2.41
C ARG A 104 -12.42 -20.02 -1.23
N GLU A 105 -12.99 -21.21 -1.16
CA GLU A 105 -12.53 -22.21 -0.21
C GLU A 105 -11.12 -22.68 -0.57
N PRO A 106 -10.21 -22.81 0.41
CA PRO A 106 -8.89 -23.37 0.17
C PRO A 106 -9.02 -24.84 -0.26
N SER A 107 -8.43 -25.20 -1.40
CA SER A 107 -8.41 -26.58 -1.87
C SER A 107 -7.46 -27.42 -1.03
N ILE A 108 -8.00 -28.23 -0.12
CA ILE A 108 -7.20 -29.13 0.74
C ILE A 108 -6.35 -30.09 -0.10
N GLY A 109 -6.93 -30.66 -1.15
CA GLY A 109 -6.22 -31.53 -2.08
C GLY A 109 -5.13 -30.79 -2.84
N GLY A 110 -5.41 -29.56 -3.29
CA GLY A 110 -4.44 -28.71 -3.97
C GLY A 110 -3.26 -28.30 -3.07
N LEU A 111 -3.53 -27.97 -1.80
CA LEU A 111 -2.50 -27.66 -0.80
C LEU A 111 -1.63 -28.90 -0.50
N ALA A 112 -2.25 -30.06 -0.36
CA ALA A 112 -1.54 -31.33 -0.17
C ALA A 112 -0.64 -31.67 -1.38
N GLN A 113 -1.14 -31.49 -2.60
CA GLN A 113 -0.38 -31.69 -3.83
C GLN A 113 0.77 -30.67 -3.93
N PHE A 114 0.49 -29.39 -3.71
CA PHE A 114 1.49 -28.34 -3.71
C PHE A 114 2.61 -28.62 -2.71
N GLY A 115 2.27 -29.07 -1.51
CA GLY A 115 3.28 -29.43 -0.50
C GLY A 115 4.07 -30.69 -0.84
N ARG A 116 3.49 -31.67 -1.54
CA ARG A 116 4.23 -32.81 -2.10
C ARG A 116 5.25 -32.36 -3.14
N GLU A 117 4.85 -31.46 -4.04
CA GLU A 117 5.66 -30.98 -5.15
C GLU A 117 6.76 -30.01 -4.71
N ASN A 118 6.48 -29.14 -3.72
CA ASN A 118 7.35 -28.01 -3.39
C ASN A 118 8.04 -28.13 -2.03
N PHE A 119 7.48 -28.87 -1.07
CA PHE A 119 7.98 -28.94 0.31
C PHE A 119 8.43 -30.34 0.74
N GLY A 120 8.44 -31.31 -0.19
CA GLY A 120 8.94 -32.66 0.09
C GLY A 120 8.06 -33.47 1.03
N TRP A 121 6.75 -33.18 1.09
CA TRP A 121 5.76 -33.94 1.88
C TRP A 121 5.42 -35.29 1.23
N LYS A 122 6.44 -36.10 0.93
CA LYS A 122 6.32 -37.35 0.17
C LYS A 122 5.60 -38.43 0.97
N ASP A 123 5.92 -38.51 2.26
CA ASP A 123 5.37 -39.52 3.17
C ASP A 123 4.15 -38.99 3.93
N GLU A 124 3.26 -39.88 4.36
CA GLU A 124 2.05 -39.50 5.09
C GLU A 124 2.33 -38.72 6.38
N THR A 125 3.42 -39.03 7.08
CA THR A 125 3.80 -38.36 8.33
C THR A 125 4.11 -36.88 8.09
N ARG A 126 4.89 -36.58 7.05
CA ARG A 126 5.25 -35.21 6.66
C ARG A 126 4.07 -34.46 6.07
N LEU A 127 3.20 -35.16 5.33
CA LEU A 127 1.97 -34.57 4.85
C LEU A 127 1.05 -34.20 6.01
N LYS A 128 0.88 -35.08 7.01
CA LYS A 128 0.06 -34.81 8.19
C LYS A 128 0.63 -33.67 9.03
N ASP A 129 1.95 -33.61 9.25
CA ASP A 129 2.59 -32.49 9.95
C ASP A 129 2.41 -31.16 9.20
N GLY A 130 2.67 -31.16 7.89
CA GLY A 130 2.53 -29.97 7.04
C GLY A 130 1.08 -29.45 6.98
N MET A 131 0.12 -30.35 6.74
CA MET A 131 -1.30 -30.00 6.74
C MET A 131 -1.80 -29.60 8.13
N GLY A 132 -1.29 -30.23 9.19
CA GLY A 132 -1.63 -29.91 10.58
C GLY A 132 -1.29 -28.47 10.95
N ARG A 133 -0.12 -27.98 10.53
CA ARG A 133 0.31 -26.59 10.76
C ARG A 133 -0.54 -25.54 10.04
N MET A 134 -1.15 -25.91 8.92
CA MET A 134 -2.02 -25.00 8.13
C MET A 134 -3.49 -25.07 8.56
N TRP A 135 -3.87 -26.10 9.32
CA TRP A 135 -5.27 -26.42 9.58
C TRP A 135 -6.01 -25.31 10.32
N GLU A 136 -5.37 -24.63 11.27
CA GLU A 136 -5.96 -23.49 11.98
C GLU A 136 -6.32 -22.36 11.01
N GLY A 137 -5.40 -21.99 10.11
CA GLY A 137 -5.64 -20.94 9.11
C GLY A 137 -6.71 -21.33 8.09
N VAL A 138 -6.71 -22.59 7.66
CA VAL A 138 -7.74 -23.15 6.76
C VAL A 138 -9.11 -23.10 7.44
N LEU A 139 -9.22 -23.53 8.69
CA LEU A 139 -10.46 -23.48 9.46
C LEU A 139 -10.94 -22.04 9.67
N SER A 140 -10.05 -21.12 10.06
CA SER A 140 -10.38 -19.72 10.21
C SER A 140 -10.94 -19.14 8.91
N GLN A 141 -10.27 -19.40 7.79
CA GLN A 141 -10.76 -18.97 6.48
C GLN A 141 -12.14 -19.54 6.20
N MET A 142 -12.37 -20.83 6.46
CA MET A 142 -13.70 -21.43 6.33
C MET A 142 -14.71 -20.68 7.20
N PHE A 143 -14.49 -20.48 8.51
CA PHE A 143 -15.44 -19.77 9.37
C PHE A 143 -15.73 -18.32 8.96
N TYR A 144 -14.75 -17.61 8.40
CA TYR A 144 -14.95 -16.25 7.88
C TYR A 144 -15.58 -16.20 6.48
N CYS A 145 -15.90 -17.35 5.89
CA CYS A 145 -16.60 -17.44 4.63
C CYS A 145 -18.02 -16.88 4.76
N PRO A 146 -18.36 -15.77 4.09
CA PRO A 146 -19.71 -15.22 4.12
C PRO A 146 -20.73 -16.11 3.38
N LEU A 147 -20.27 -17.16 2.70
CA LEU A 147 -21.08 -18.12 1.98
C LEU A 147 -21.40 -19.38 2.80
N ILE A 148 -20.90 -19.47 4.05
CA ILE A 148 -21.31 -20.53 4.97
C ILE A 148 -22.73 -20.24 5.45
N ILE A 149 -23.61 -21.20 5.20
CA ILE A 149 -24.97 -21.24 5.73
C ILE A 149 -25.02 -22.34 6.79
N TYR A 150 -25.39 -21.97 8.01
CA TYR A 150 -25.68 -22.94 9.07
C TYR A 150 -27.16 -23.27 9.06
N ASP A 151 -27.48 -24.55 8.86
CA ASP A 151 -28.82 -25.07 9.04
C ASP A 151 -28.95 -25.65 10.46
N ALA A 152 -29.70 -24.95 11.30
CA ALA A 152 -29.94 -25.34 12.69
C ALA A 152 -30.77 -26.61 12.83
N SER A 153 -31.63 -26.92 11.85
CA SER A 153 -32.53 -28.09 11.89
C SER A 153 -31.76 -29.39 11.64
N THR A 154 -30.81 -29.34 10.71
CA THR A 154 -29.97 -30.49 10.35
C THR A 154 -28.61 -30.47 11.04
N LYS A 155 -28.30 -29.41 11.81
CA LYS A 155 -26.97 -29.14 12.38
C LYS A 155 -25.86 -29.25 11.32
N CYS A 156 -26.11 -28.73 10.11
CA CYS A 156 -25.17 -28.79 9.00
C CYS A 156 -24.59 -27.42 8.69
N LEU A 157 -23.30 -27.38 8.33
CA LEU A 157 -22.68 -26.23 7.68
C LEU A 157 -22.62 -26.51 6.18
N ALA A 158 -23.24 -25.65 5.39
CA ALA A 158 -23.26 -25.74 3.94
C ALA A 158 -22.49 -24.56 3.34
N THR A 159 -21.66 -24.84 2.35
CA THR A 159 -21.02 -23.84 1.49
C THR A 159 -21.44 -24.12 0.05
N PRO A 160 -21.29 -23.15 -0.88
CA PRO A 160 -21.65 -23.36 -2.28
C PRO A 160 -20.91 -24.53 -2.94
N THR A 161 -19.80 -24.96 -2.35
CA THR A 161 -18.90 -25.99 -2.88
C THR A 161 -18.94 -27.28 -2.06
N ARG A 162 -19.47 -27.28 -0.82
CA ARG A 162 -19.48 -28.48 0.03
C ARG A 162 -20.55 -28.43 1.13
N GLN A 163 -21.21 -29.56 1.39
CA GLN A 163 -22.03 -29.75 2.59
C GLN A 163 -21.28 -30.62 3.60
N SER A 164 -21.26 -30.23 4.87
CA SER A 164 -20.66 -31.02 5.96
C SER A 164 -21.56 -30.97 7.20
N THR A 165 -21.90 -32.14 7.73
CA THR A 165 -22.65 -32.27 8.98
C THR A 165 -21.75 -31.92 10.16
N VAL A 166 -22.19 -31.02 11.04
CA VAL A 166 -21.45 -30.70 12.27
C VAL A 166 -21.68 -31.84 13.25
N LEU A 167 -20.75 -32.79 13.29
CA LEU A 167 -20.69 -33.76 14.39
C LEU A 167 -20.38 -32.98 15.67
N GLU A 168 -21.16 -33.23 16.73
CA GLU A 168 -21.06 -32.50 18.00
C GLU A 168 -19.61 -32.36 18.46
N ALA A 169 -19.13 -31.11 18.57
CA ALA A 169 -17.84 -30.81 19.17
C ALA A 169 -17.94 -31.08 20.68
N ARG A 170 -17.61 -32.30 21.11
CA ARG A 170 -17.46 -32.60 22.53
C ARG A 170 -16.16 -31.99 23.00
N LEU A 171 -16.26 -30.96 23.84
CA LEU A 171 -15.16 -30.50 24.69
C LEU A 171 -14.78 -31.67 25.61
N LEU A 172 -13.77 -32.44 25.22
CA LEU A 172 -13.09 -33.35 26.13
C LEU A 172 -12.33 -32.49 27.14
N LYS A 173 -12.98 -32.20 28.29
CA LYS A 173 -12.26 -31.76 29.48
C LYS A 173 -11.32 -32.90 29.87
N GLN A 174 -10.01 -32.69 29.71
CA GLN A 174 -9.00 -33.55 30.29
C GLN A 174 -9.14 -33.49 31.82
N GLN A 175 -9.34 -34.64 32.45
CA GLN A 175 -9.16 -34.87 33.89
C GLN A 175 -7.73 -35.33 34.15
#